data_AF-A0A1Q5ZZ09-F1
#
_entry.id   AF-A0A1Q5ZZ09-F1
#
_cell.length_a   1.000
_cell.length_b   1.000
_cell.length_c   1.000
_cell.angle_alpha   90.00
_cell.angle_beta   90.00
_cell.angle_gamma   90.00
#
_symmetry.space_group_name_H-M   'P 1'
#
loop_
_entity.id
_entity.type
_entity.pdbx_description
1 polymer ?
#
loop_
_entity_poly.entity_id
_entity_poly.type
_entity_poly.pdbx_seq_one_letter_code
_entity_poly.pdbx_strand_id
1 'polypeptide(L)'
;MQNFILKEMAQQLQQVVITGDAHWEEHYQEFKKRFLGSTPNAGSCRIINKEVLHFRMEKGKNIITATADDFLEIINDALGYKIKYLLDEFKFDSNTGILSYQGYPSFEELKARDSKQEIVWRKNRYNAYTGSIYNFIQSLYDHNSDRQGFRIYSSDYDINSPLDDEGYEKRITIDAKPVILDSIVRDGDDNFKVLTFKKSLFIVFVNDRETFNYKNSGYMLRRPYGSSIDSGEYSMISLLDNDVLIDSRGNYNPPGALVLKGHMAWEHIADLTPLDSKISKP
;
A
#
# COMPACT_ATOMS: atom_id res chain seq x y z
N MET A 1 -19.57 7.05 36.24
CA MET A 1 -18.95 5.79 35.77
C MET A 1 -19.83 5.22 34.69
N GLN A 2 -19.39 5.30 33.43
CA GLN A 2 -20.17 4.89 32.26
C GLN A 2 -19.79 3.43 31.96
N ASN A 3 -20.74 2.51 32.11
CA ASN A 3 -20.53 1.10 31.82
C ASN A 3 -20.44 0.89 30.30
N PHE A 4 -19.27 0.49 29.82
CA PHE A 4 -19.11 -0.02 28.46
C PHE A 4 -19.62 -1.46 28.43
N ILE A 5 -20.74 -1.68 27.73
CA ILE A 5 -21.24 -3.01 27.40
C ILE A 5 -20.55 -3.42 26.10
N LEU A 6 -19.60 -4.36 26.17
CA LEU A 6 -19.05 -5.00 24.97
C LEU A 6 -20.16 -5.82 24.31
N LYS A 7 -20.49 -5.47 23.06
CA LYS A 7 -21.39 -6.24 22.22
C LYS A 7 -20.55 -7.35 21.59
N GLU A 8 -20.70 -8.57 22.10
CA GLU A 8 -20.06 -9.76 21.58
C GLU A 8 -20.42 -9.93 20.09
N MET A 9 -19.45 -9.73 19.19
CA MET A 9 -19.60 -10.10 17.79
C MET A 9 -19.33 -11.59 17.68
N ALA A 10 -20.40 -12.39 17.63
CA ALA A 10 -20.31 -13.77 17.24
C ALA A 10 -19.87 -13.85 15.77
N GLN A 11 -18.57 -14.00 15.52
CA GLN A 11 -18.07 -14.44 14.22
C GLN A 11 -18.59 -15.86 13.99
N GLN A 12 -19.56 -16.02 13.08
CA GLN A 12 -19.86 -17.32 12.51
C GLN A 12 -18.63 -17.77 11.70
N LEU A 13 -17.79 -18.60 12.33
CA LEU A 13 -16.78 -19.38 11.62
C LEU A 13 -17.51 -20.27 10.62
N GLN A 14 -17.52 -19.89 9.35
CA GLN A 14 -17.81 -20.85 8.29
C GLN A 14 -16.75 -21.93 8.38
N GLN A 15 -17.18 -23.15 8.74
CA GLN A 15 -16.33 -24.32 8.82
C GLN A 15 -15.71 -24.54 7.43
N VAL A 16 -14.45 -24.14 7.27
CA VAL A 16 -13.70 -24.34 6.02
C VAL A 16 -13.37 -25.82 5.97
N VAL A 17 -13.99 -26.52 5.03
CA VAL A 17 -13.56 -27.88 4.67
C VAL A 17 -12.21 -27.71 3.96
N ILE A 18 -11.12 -27.96 4.70
CA ILE A 18 -9.76 -27.98 4.16
C ILE A 18 -9.61 -29.27 3.34
N THR A 19 -10.16 -29.28 2.13
CA THR A 19 -9.66 -30.19 1.09
C THR A 19 -8.35 -29.60 0.57
N GLY A 20 -7.28 -30.40 0.57
CA GLY A 20 -5.98 -29.97 0.06
C GLY A 20 -6.10 -29.34 -1.33
N ASP A 21 -5.77 -28.06 -1.43
CA ASP A 21 -5.80 -27.32 -2.68
C ASP A 21 -4.66 -27.82 -3.58
N ALA A 22 -4.99 -28.51 -4.67
CA ALA A 22 -4.02 -29.04 -5.61
C ALA A 22 -3.15 -27.95 -6.27
N HIS A 23 -3.63 -26.70 -6.26
CA HIS A 23 -2.96 -25.53 -6.82
C HIS A 23 -2.39 -24.61 -5.74
N TRP A 24 -2.33 -25.07 -4.48
CA TRP A 24 -1.91 -24.25 -3.34
C TRP A 24 -0.57 -23.55 -3.58
N GLU A 25 0.43 -24.25 -4.14
CA GLU A 25 1.75 -23.66 -4.37
C GLU A 25 1.71 -22.58 -5.46
N GLU A 26 0.90 -22.75 -6.51
CA GLU A 26 0.71 -21.72 -7.54
C GLU A 26 0.06 -20.46 -6.96
N HIS A 27 -0.99 -20.65 -6.15
CA HIS A 27 -1.66 -19.56 -5.44
C HIS A 27 -0.74 -18.88 -4.42
N TYR A 28 0.10 -19.65 -3.72
CA TYR A 28 1.10 -19.10 -2.81
C TYR A 28 2.13 -18.25 -3.54
N GLN A 29 2.63 -18.68 -4.72
CA GLN A 29 3.58 -17.87 -5.47
C GLN A 29 2.96 -16.56 -5.97
N GLU A 30 1.70 -16.59 -6.44
CA GLU A 30 1.00 -15.37 -6.83
C GLU A 30 0.73 -14.47 -5.62
N PHE A 31 0.25 -15.03 -4.50
CA PHE A 31 0.11 -14.31 -3.24
C PHE A 31 1.42 -13.66 -2.82
N LYS A 32 2.51 -14.43 -2.73
CA LYS A 32 3.82 -13.94 -2.30
C LYS A 32 4.30 -12.80 -3.19
N LYS A 33 4.16 -12.93 -4.50
CA LYS A 33 4.55 -11.89 -5.48
C LYS A 33 3.74 -10.60 -5.30
N ARG A 34 2.43 -10.70 -5.09
CA ARG A 34 1.55 -9.53 -4.94
C ARG A 34 1.66 -8.89 -3.57
N PHE A 35 1.71 -9.72 -2.53
CA PHE A 35 1.75 -9.30 -1.13
C PHE A 35 3.11 -8.72 -0.73
N LEU A 36 4.24 -9.35 -1.09
CA LEU A 36 5.56 -8.77 -0.82
C LEU A 36 5.92 -7.66 -1.83
N GLY A 37 5.34 -7.69 -3.02
CA GLY A 37 5.68 -6.78 -4.11
C GLY A 37 6.86 -7.26 -4.95
N SER A 38 7.39 -6.37 -5.79
CA SER A 38 8.47 -6.68 -6.74
C SER A 38 9.61 -5.66 -6.71
N THR A 39 9.77 -4.97 -5.60
CA THR A 39 10.92 -4.09 -5.33
C THR A 39 12.19 -4.91 -5.08
N PRO A 40 13.38 -4.29 -5.12
CA PRO A 40 14.61 -4.95 -4.68
C PRO A 40 14.54 -5.50 -3.25
N ASN A 41 13.82 -4.81 -2.35
CA ASN A 41 13.62 -5.25 -0.97
C ASN A 41 12.79 -6.55 -0.90
N ALA A 42 11.80 -6.72 -1.78
CA ALA A 42 10.99 -7.94 -1.86
C ALA A 42 11.83 -9.18 -2.17
N GLY A 43 12.90 -9.04 -2.97
CA GLY A 43 13.85 -10.11 -3.25
C GLY A 43 14.62 -10.61 -2.02
N SER A 44 14.66 -9.82 -0.94
CA SER A 44 15.29 -10.15 0.35
C SER A 44 14.27 -10.53 1.42
N CYS A 45 13.00 -10.71 1.05
CA CYS A 45 11.93 -11.09 1.96
C CYS A 45 11.63 -12.60 1.93
N ARG A 46 11.37 -13.18 3.11
CA ARG A 46 11.00 -14.59 3.27
C ARG A 46 9.80 -14.72 4.21
N ILE A 47 8.70 -15.29 3.71
CA ILE A 47 7.59 -15.77 4.53
C ILE A 47 8.05 -17.10 5.17
N ILE A 48 8.01 -17.18 6.49
CA ILE A 48 8.60 -18.28 7.27
C ILE A 48 7.58 -19.39 7.53
N ASN A 49 6.31 -19.02 7.71
CA ASN A 49 5.21 -19.92 8.07
C ASN A 49 4.13 -19.93 7.00
N LYS A 50 4.49 -20.23 5.74
CA LYS A 50 3.55 -20.15 4.61
C LYS A 50 2.31 -21.03 4.76
N GLU A 51 2.42 -22.11 5.52
CA GLU A 51 1.37 -23.08 5.81
C GLU A 51 0.16 -22.52 6.58
N VAL A 52 0.29 -21.33 7.18
CA VAL A 52 -0.87 -20.66 7.83
C VAL A 52 -1.84 -20.05 6.82
N LEU A 53 -1.44 -19.96 5.54
CA LEU A 53 -2.23 -19.34 4.47
C LEU A 53 -3.19 -20.33 3.81
N HIS A 54 -4.43 -19.89 3.66
CA HIS A 54 -5.48 -20.58 2.94
C HIS A 54 -5.93 -19.75 1.74
N PHE A 55 -5.96 -20.39 0.57
CA PHE A 55 -6.35 -19.75 -0.67
C PHE A 55 -7.72 -20.22 -1.14
N ARG A 56 -8.45 -19.31 -1.79
CA ARG A 56 -9.72 -19.63 -2.46
C ARG A 56 -9.84 -18.86 -3.76
N MET A 57 -10.23 -19.58 -4.80
CA MET A 57 -10.69 -19.01 -6.07
C MET A 57 -12.20 -18.76 -6.04
N GLU A 58 -12.64 -17.55 -6.37
CA GLU A 58 -14.07 -17.29 -6.57
C GLU A 58 -14.55 -17.99 -7.87
N LYS A 59 -15.53 -18.91 -7.77
CA LYS A 59 -16.03 -19.65 -8.94
C LYS A 59 -16.54 -18.70 -10.04
N GLY A 60 -16.08 -18.92 -11.27
CA GLY A 60 -16.48 -18.12 -12.43
C GLY A 60 -15.83 -16.73 -12.49
N LYS A 61 -14.90 -16.42 -11.57
CA LYS A 61 -14.11 -15.19 -11.59
C LYS A 61 -12.63 -15.53 -11.50
N ASN A 62 -11.77 -14.68 -12.07
CA ASN A 62 -10.33 -14.84 -11.95
C ASN A 62 -9.82 -14.10 -10.71
N ILE A 63 -10.40 -14.43 -9.55
CA ILE A 63 -10.13 -13.77 -8.27
C ILE A 63 -9.55 -14.78 -7.29
N ILE A 64 -8.33 -14.50 -6.83
CA ILE A 64 -7.68 -15.22 -5.73
C ILE A 64 -7.92 -14.45 -4.44
N THR A 65 -8.37 -15.14 -3.40
CA THR A 65 -8.44 -14.62 -2.02
C THR A 65 -7.52 -15.41 -1.11
N ALA A 66 -6.98 -14.76 -0.09
CA ALA A 66 -6.17 -15.42 0.94
C ALA A 66 -6.64 -15.03 2.34
N THR A 67 -6.58 -16.00 3.25
CA THR A 67 -6.82 -15.84 4.69
C THR A 67 -5.71 -16.53 5.45
N ALA A 68 -5.52 -16.19 6.73
CA ALA A 68 -4.51 -16.81 7.59
C ALA A 68 -5.11 -17.19 8.94
N ASP A 69 -4.74 -18.37 9.45
CA ASP A 69 -5.19 -18.84 10.79
C ASP A 69 -4.31 -18.29 11.93
N ASP A 70 -3.16 -17.69 11.61
CA ASP A 70 -2.22 -17.08 12.55
C ASP A 70 -1.51 -15.89 11.85
N PHE A 71 -0.70 -15.14 12.61
CA PHE A 71 0.15 -14.08 12.07
C PHE A 71 1.08 -14.63 10.98
N LEU A 72 1.13 -13.96 9.85
CA LEU A 72 2.14 -14.23 8.83
C LEU A 72 3.48 -13.66 9.30
N GLU A 73 4.50 -14.52 9.42
CA GLU A 73 5.84 -14.13 9.83
C GLU A 73 6.74 -13.96 8.60
N ILE A 74 7.33 -12.76 8.49
CA ILE A 74 8.13 -12.35 7.33
C ILE A 74 9.47 -11.85 7.84
N ILE A 75 10.57 -12.34 7.27
CA ILE A 75 11.90 -11.79 7.49
C ILE A 75 12.26 -10.91 6.30
N ASN A 76 12.54 -9.63 6.56
CA ASN A 76 13.03 -8.67 5.58
C ASN A 76 14.50 -8.36 5.88
N ASP A 77 15.39 -9.11 5.23
CA ASP A 77 16.83 -8.97 5.43
C ASP A 77 17.40 -7.65 4.83
N ALA A 78 16.67 -7.00 3.91
CA ALA A 78 17.06 -5.73 3.30
C ALA A 78 16.80 -4.53 4.22
N LEU A 79 15.71 -4.57 5.00
CA LEU A 79 15.37 -3.53 5.97
C LEU A 79 15.75 -3.90 7.40
N GLY A 80 16.14 -5.14 7.66
CA GLY A 80 16.54 -5.59 9.00
C GLY A 80 15.35 -5.72 9.95
N TYR A 81 14.23 -6.26 9.47
CA TYR A 81 13.03 -6.46 10.28
C TYR A 81 12.52 -7.91 10.22
N LYS A 82 12.02 -8.38 11.35
CA LYS A 82 10.99 -9.43 11.40
C LYS A 82 9.63 -8.74 11.47
N ILE A 83 8.74 -9.08 10.54
CA ILE A 83 7.38 -8.54 10.47
C ILE A 83 6.42 -9.65 10.87
N LYS A 84 5.55 -9.38 11.83
CA LYS A 84 4.36 -10.19 12.12
C LYS A 84 3.15 -9.47 11.55
N TYR A 85 2.45 -10.08 10.61
CA TYR A 85 1.35 -9.46 9.90
C TYR A 85 0.04 -10.17 10.20
N LEU A 86 -0.91 -9.46 10.81
CA LEU A 86 -2.29 -9.94 10.93
C LEU A 86 -2.99 -9.68 9.60
N LEU A 87 -3.19 -10.74 8.81
CA LEU A 87 -3.88 -10.65 7.53
C LEU A 87 -5.40 -10.62 7.75
N ASP A 88 -6.04 -9.53 7.33
CA ASP A 88 -7.50 -9.36 7.43
C ASP A 88 -8.17 -9.65 6.08
N GLU A 89 -7.65 -9.04 5.01
CA GLU A 89 -8.10 -9.29 3.64
C GLU A 89 -6.92 -9.44 2.68
N PHE A 90 -7.04 -10.35 1.74
CA PHE A 90 -6.28 -10.34 0.50
C PHE A 90 -7.18 -10.80 -0.64
N LYS A 91 -7.26 -10.00 -1.69
CA LYS A 91 -8.05 -10.26 -2.88
C LYS A 91 -7.34 -9.70 -4.12
N PHE A 92 -7.04 -10.57 -5.07
CA PHE A 92 -6.45 -10.18 -6.34
C PHE A 92 -7.34 -10.61 -7.49
N ASP A 93 -7.82 -9.65 -8.28
CA ASP A 93 -8.55 -9.88 -9.52
C ASP A 93 -7.59 -9.78 -10.71
N SER A 94 -7.32 -10.89 -11.38
CA SER A 94 -6.37 -10.91 -12.50
C SER A 94 -6.95 -10.41 -13.83
N ASN A 95 -8.27 -10.22 -13.94
CA ASN A 95 -8.87 -9.58 -15.11
C ASN A 95 -8.63 -8.07 -15.08
N THR A 96 -8.82 -7.46 -13.92
CA THR A 96 -8.66 -6.01 -13.74
C THR A 96 -7.26 -5.61 -13.27
N GLY A 97 -6.50 -6.57 -12.72
CA GLY A 97 -5.22 -6.33 -12.08
C GLY A 97 -5.33 -5.68 -10.69
N ILE A 98 -6.56 -5.52 -10.17
CA ILE A 98 -6.82 -4.87 -8.89
C ILE A 98 -6.43 -5.82 -7.75
N LEU A 99 -5.59 -5.32 -6.86
CA LEU A 99 -5.20 -5.97 -5.62
C LEU A 99 -5.79 -5.16 -4.45
N SER A 100 -6.63 -5.80 -3.64
CA SER A 100 -7.05 -5.31 -2.32
C SER A 100 -6.37 -6.16 -1.26
N TYR A 101 -5.75 -5.53 -0.27
CA TYR A 101 -5.30 -6.21 0.93
C TYR A 101 -5.42 -5.30 2.15
N GLN A 102 -5.71 -5.91 3.29
CA GLN A 102 -5.84 -5.22 4.57
C GLN A 102 -5.17 -6.05 5.66
N GLY A 103 -4.56 -5.37 6.62
CA GLY A 103 -3.98 -6.02 7.78
C GLY A 103 -3.09 -5.10 8.60
N TYR A 104 -2.54 -5.69 9.66
CA TYR A 104 -1.86 -4.94 10.72
C TYR A 104 -0.45 -5.50 10.91
N PRO A 105 0.59 -4.78 10.44
CA PRO A 105 1.98 -5.18 10.64
C PRO A 105 2.47 -4.78 12.04
N SER A 106 3.25 -5.66 12.65
CA SER A 106 4.12 -5.38 13.80
C SER A 106 5.56 -5.68 13.42
N PHE A 107 6.49 -4.87 13.89
CA PHE A 107 7.90 -4.95 13.52
C PHE A 107 8.77 -5.27 14.74
N GLU A 108 9.75 -6.13 14.53
CA GLU A 108 10.85 -6.41 15.44
C GLU A 108 12.17 -6.19 14.69
N GLU A 109 13.09 -5.40 15.24
CA GLU A 109 14.39 -5.19 14.61
C GLU A 109 15.25 -6.45 14.67
N LEU A 110 15.86 -6.80 13.55
CA LEU A 110 16.88 -7.84 13.51
C LEU A 110 18.19 -7.30 14.12
N LYS A 111 18.98 -8.20 14.69
CA LYS A 111 20.33 -7.86 15.11
C LYS A 111 21.26 -7.82 13.90
N ALA A 112 21.83 -6.66 13.61
CA ALA A 112 22.85 -6.53 12.57
C ALA A 112 24.08 -7.37 12.91
N ARG A 113 24.67 -7.99 11.89
CA ARG A 113 25.94 -8.73 12.00
C ARG A 113 27.11 -7.81 12.32
N ASP A 114 27.11 -6.63 11.72
CA ASP A 114 28.15 -5.61 11.83
C ASP A 114 27.58 -4.21 11.54
N SER A 115 28.35 -3.17 11.86
CA SER A 115 27.94 -1.77 11.67
C SER A 115 27.72 -1.40 10.20
N LYS A 116 28.34 -2.11 9.24
CA LYS A 116 28.11 -1.86 7.81
C LYS A 116 26.71 -2.29 7.42
N GLN A 117 26.24 -3.43 7.92
CA GLN A 117 24.88 -3.89 7.67
C GLN A 117 23.84 -2.92 8.25
N GLU A 118 24.07 -2.39 9.45
CA GLU A 118 23.19 -1.38 10.06
C GLU A 118 23.08 -0.10 9.21
N ILE A 119 24.22 0.38 8.67
CA ILE A 119 24.23 1.54 7.75
C ILE A 119 23.43 1.23 6.47
N VAL A 120 23.58 0.04 5.90
CA VAL A 120 22.81 -0.39 4.73
C VAL A 120 21.32 -0.42 5.04
N TRP A 121 20.91 -0.99 6.17
CA TRP A 121 19.52 -1.01 6.60
C TRP A 121 18.95 0.39 6.79
N ARG A 122 19.68 1.30 7.46
CA ARG A 122 19.25 2.70 7.61
C ARG A 122 19.03 3.39 6.27
N LYS A 123 19.94 3.18 5.31
CA LYS A 123 19.79 3.71 3.95
C LYS A 123 18.59 3.12 3.23
N ASN A 124 18.39 1.80 3.30
CA ASN A 124 17.26 1.14 2.63
C ASN A 124 15.93 1.57 3.25
N ARG A 125 15.85 1.71 4.58
CA ARG A 125 14.67 2.24 5.28
C ARG A 125 14.36 3.67 4.86
N TYR A 126 15.37 4.53 4.74
CA TYR A 126 15.20 5.90 4.24
C TYR A 126 14.66 5.91 2.82
N ASN A 127 15.21 5.08 1.94
CA ASN A 127 14.75 4.98 0.56
C ASN A 127 13.32 4.43 0.46
N ALA A 128 12.98 3.39 1.23
CA ALA A 128 11.64 2.78 1.24
C ALA A 128 10.57 3.71 1.82
N TYR A 129 10.95 4.62 2.72
CA TYR A 129 10.04 5.62 3.26
C TYR A 129 9.86 6.83 2.33
N THR A 130 10.94 7.32 1.72
CA THR A 130 10.92 8.54 0.89
C THR A 130 10.06 8.32 -0.35
N GLY A 131 9.02 9.14 -0.57
CA GLY A 131 8.11 8.97 -1.72
C GLY A 131 7.00 7.94 -1.50
N SER A 132 7.03 7.18 -0.39
CA SER A 132 6.01 6.19 -0.03
C SER A 132 4.66 6.82 0.33
N ILE A 133 3.63 5.99 0.43
CA ILE A 133 2.30 6.43 0.88
C ILE A 133 2.35 7.06 2.29
N TYR A 134 3.15 6.52 3.21
CA TYR A 134 3.27 7.08 4.56
C TYR A 134 3.92 8.46 4.55
N ASN A 135 4.97 8.65 3.74
CA ASN A 135 5.60 9.95 3.58
C ASN A 135 4.64 10.96 2.93
N PHE A 136 3.86 10.52 1.94
CA PHE A 136 2.82 11.34 1.33
C PHE A 136 1.76 11.77 2.35
N ILE A 137 1.14 10.83 3.07
CA ILE A 137 0.09 11.13 4.07
C ILE A 137 0.63 12.03 5.18
N GLN A 138 1.86 11.78 5.66
CA GLN A 138 2.48 12.67 6.65
C GLN A 138 2.67 14.09 6.10
N SER A 139 3.07 14.22 4.82
CA SER A 139 3.22 15.53 4.18
C SER A 139 1.90 16.28 4.01
N LEU A 140 0.79 15.55 3.83
CA LEU A 140 -0.56 16.13 3.85
C LEU A 140 -0.91 16.61 5.26
N TYR A 141 -0.66 15.78 6.27
CA TYR A 141 -0.91 16.13 7.67
C TYR A 141 -0.17 17.42 8.05
N ASP A 142 1.12 17.50 7.73
CA ASP A 142 2.00 18.64 8.03
C ASP A 142 1.79 19.85 7.11
N HIS A 143 0.90 19.76 6.11
CA HIS A 143 0.63 20.81 5.12
C HIS A 143 1.90 21.28 4.39
N ASN A 144 2.78 20.34 4.02
CA ASN A 144 4.07 20.62 3.43
C ASN A 144 4.41 19.72 2.21
N SER A 145 3.40 19.09 1.61
CA SER A 145 3.56 18.17 0.46
C SER A 145 4.46 18.71 -0.65
N ASP A 146 4.26 19.98 -1.06
CA ASP A 146 5.09 20.63 -2.09
C ASP A 146 6.57 20.71 -1.68
N ARG A 147 6.86 21.03 -0.42
CA ARG A 147 8.24 21.10 0.12
C ARG A 147 8.87 19.72 0.21
N GLN A 148 8.07 18.68 0.41
CA GLN A 148 8.51 17.30 0.39
C GLN A 148 8.60 16.72 -1.03
N GLY A 149 8.21 17.48 -2.07
CA GLY A 149 8.32 17.09 -3.46
C GLY A 149 7.09 16.38 -4.03
N PHE A 150 5.96 16.41 -3.33
CA PHE A 150 4.69 15.87 -3.82
C PHE A 150 3.86 16.95 -4.51
N ARG A 151 3.65 16.79 -5.82
CA ARG A 151 2.72 17.60 -6.61
C ARG A 151 1.44 16.82 -6.84
N ILE A 152 0.29 17.42 -6.53
CA ILE A 152 -0.99 16.71 -6.46
C ILE A 152 -1.97 17.33 -7.44
N TYR A 153 -2.62 16.51 -8.26
CA TYR A 153 -3.63 16.92 -9.22
C TYR A 153 -4.87 16.03 -9.08
N SER A 154 -6.06 16.57 -9.32
CA SER A 154 -7.27 15.73 -9.41
C SER A 154 -7.34 15.04 -10.78
N SER A 155 -7.93 13.85 -10.81
CA SER A 155 -8.09 13.03 -12.01
C SER A 155 -9.49 12.43 -12.07
N ASP A 156 -10.13 12.49 -13.24
CA ASP A 156 -11.40 11.80 -13.51
C ASP A 156 -11.22 10.29 -13.80
N TYR A 157 -9.97 9.81 -13.82
CA TYR A 157 -9.68 8.39 -13.95
C TYR A 157 -10.08 7.66 -12.66
N ASP A 158 -11.05 6.76 -12.78
CA ASP A 158 -11.48 5.90 -11.68
C ASP A 158 -10.59 4.64 -11.61
N ILE A 159 -9.81 4.55 -10.53
CA ILE A 159 -8.91 3.42 -10.28
C ILE A 159 -9.68 2.11 -10.08
N ASN A 160 -10.93 2.19 -9.60
CA ASN A 160 -11.79 1.03 -9.38
C ASN A 160 -12.48 0.55 -10.66
N SER A 161 -12.50 1.38 -11.71
CA SER A 161 -13.05 1.07 -13.02
C SER A 161 -12.04 1.40 -14.13
N PRO A 162 -10.89 0.71 -14.17
CA PRO A 162 -9.76 1.10 -15.01
C PRO A 162 -9.98 0.83 -16.51
N LEU A 163 -10.95 -0.03 -16.85
CA LEU A 163 -11.24 -0.46 -18.23
C LEU A 163 -12.48 0.26 -18.78
N ASP A 164 -12.49 0.51 -20.10
CA ASP A 164 -13.67 0.93 -20.84
C ASP A 164 -14.59 -0.24 -21.21
N ASP A 165 -15.70 0.05 -21.90
CA ASP A 165 -16.72 -0.94 -22.29
C ASP A 165 -16.17 -2.00 -23.26
N GLU A 166 -15.02 -1.75 -23.90
CA GLU A 166 -14.32 -2.68 -24.80
C GLU A 166 -13.20 -3.45 -24.09
N GLY A 167 -12.94 -3.17 -22.81
CA GLY A 167 -11.92 -3.83 -22.00
C GLY A 167 -10.52 -3.23 -22.10
N TYR A 168 -10.35 -2.06 -22.72
CA TYR A 168 -9.07 -1.36 -22.79
C TYR A 168 -8.87 -0.41 -21.60
N GLU A 169 -7.62 -0.23 -21.18
CA GLU A 169 -7.30 0.71 -20.11
C GLU A 169 -7.63 2.16 -20.52
N LYS A 170 -8.48 2.81 -19.72
CA LYS A 170 -8.85 4.22 -19.89
C LYS A 170 -7.62 5.11 -19.82
N ARG A 171 -7.65 6.23 -20.55
CA ARG A 171 -6.58 7.23 -20.49
C ARG A 171 -6.63 7.99 -19.17
N ILE A 172 -5.48 8.18 -18.55
CA ILE A 172 -5.33 9.06 -17.39
C ILE A 172 -5.32 10.51 -17.88
N THR A 173 -6.22 11.31 -17.33
CA THR A 173 -6.29 12.76 -17.48
C THR A 173 -6.20 13.41 -16.10
N ILE A 174 -5.75 14.66 -16.03
CA ILE A 174 -5.68 15.42 -14.78
C ILE A 174 -6.18 16.84 -15.00
N ASP A 175 -6.61 17.46 -13.91
CA ASP A 175 -6.93 18.89 -13.89
C ASP A 175 -5.65 19.72 -14.08
N ALA A 176 -5.77 20.85 -14.78
CA ALA A 176 -4.61 21.70 -15.11
C ALA A 176 -4.01 22.41 -13.88
N LYS A 177 -4.79 22.59 -12.82
CA LYS A 177 -4.36 23.24 -11.59
C LYS A 177 -4.08 22.19 -10.50
N PRO A 178 -3.01 22.35 -9.72
CA PRO A 178 -2.78 21.52 -8.55
C PRO A 178 -3.94 21.60 -7.55
N VAL A 179 -4.09 20.54 -6.77
CA VAL A 179 -5.04 20.48 -5.66
C VAL A 179 -4.60 21.45 -4.56
N ILE A 180 -5.57 22.17 -4.00
CA ILE A 180 -5.37 22.98 -2.80
C ILE A 180 -5.48 22.05 -1.60
N LEU A 181 -4.44 21.94 -0.76
CA LEU A 181 -4.42 21.00 0.36
C LEU A 181 -5.60 21.17 1.31
N ASP A 182 -5.96 22.41 1.65
CA ASP A 182 -7.10 22.73 2.52
C ASP A 182 -8.46 22.26 1.95
N SER A 183 -8.53 21.92 0.66
CA SER A 183 -9.74 21.35 0.05
C SER A 183 -9.88 19.84 0.27
N ILE A 184 -8.80 19.16 0.62
CA ILE A 184 -8.76 17.70 0.80
C ILE A 184 -8.36 17.26 2.21
N VAL A 185 -7.75 18.14 3.01
CA VAL A 185 -7.40 17.88 4.41
C VAL A 185 -8.15 18.88 5.30
N ARG A 186 -8.82 18.37 6.32
CA ARG A 186 -9.47 19.17 7.37
C ARG A 186 -8.91 18.78 8.73
N ASP A 187 -8.88 19.70 9.67
CA ASP A 187 -8.58 19.34 11.06
C ASP A 187 -9.65 18.40 11.62
N GLY A 188 -9.22 17.41 12.40
CA GLY A 188 -10.07 16.49 13.16
C GLY A 188 -9.80 16.60 14.65
N ASP A 189 -10.32 15.64 15.42
CA ASP A 189 -10.13 15.57 16.87
C ASP A 189 -8.80 14.89 17.26
N ASP A 190 -8.32 15.12 18.48
CA ASP A 190 -7.29 14.31 19.17
C ASP A 190 -6.00 13.99 18.38
N ASN A 191 -5.45 15.00 17.68
CA ASN A 191 -4.26 14.92 16.82
C ASN A 191 -4.46 14.21 15.47
N PHE A 192 -5.69 13.94 15.07
CA PHE A 192 -6.02 13.44 13.74
C PHE A 192 -6.44 14.59 12.82
N LYS A 193 -6.25 14.37 11.51
CA LYS A 193 -6.86 15.16 10.44
C LYS A 193 -7.73 14.24 9.60
N VAL A 194 -8.67 14.83 8.87
CA VAL A 194 -9.57 14.10 7.97
C VAL A 194 -9.13 14.35 6.53
N LEU A 195 -8.78 13.29 5.82
CA LEU A 195 -8.51 13.26 4.39
C LEU A 195 -9.78 12.87 3.64
N THR A 196 -10.17 13.67 2.65
CA THR A 196 -11.47 13.54 1.97
C THR A 196 -11.42 14.17 0.59
N PHE A 197 -11.79 13.40 -0.44
CA PHE A 197 -11.84 13.88 -1.82
C PHE A 197 -12.69 12.93 -2.67
N LYS A 198 -13.31 13.47 -3.73
CA LYS A 198 -14.22 12.69 -4.61
C LYS A 198 -13.54 12.11 -5.84
N LYS A 199 -12.66 12.89 -6.48
CA LYS A 199 -11.89 12.48 -7.66
C LYS A 199 -10.60 11.83 -7.20
N SER A 200 -10.11 10.82 -7.92
CA SER A 200 -8.78 10.26 -7.69
C SER A 200 -7.72 11.36 -7.70
N LEU A 201 -6.70 11.22 -6.86
CA LEU A 201 -5.54 12.09 -6.87
C LEU A 201 -4.45 11.46 -7.71
N PHE A 202 -3.89 12.23 -8.66
CA PHE A 202 -2.66 11.92 -9.36
C PHE A 202 -1.51 12.66 -8.67
N ILE A 203 -0.50 11.90 -8.25
CA ILE A 203 0.59 12.38 -7.40
C ILE A 203 1.90 12.19 -8.17
N VAL A 204 2.68 13.27 -8.24
CA VAL A 204 4.05 13.25 -8.78
C VAL A 204 5.00 13.46 -7.62
N PHE A 205 5.86 12.49 -7.34
CA PHE A 205 6.99 12.66 -6.45
C PHE A 205 8.23 13.04 -7.26
N VAL A 206 8.71 14.27 -7.07
CA VAL A 206 9.68 14.91 -7.99
C VAL A 206 11.14 14.76 -7.53
N ASN A 207 11.34 14.24 -6.33
CA ASN A 207 12.65 14.08 -5.71
C ASN A 207 13.34 12.77 -6.12
N ASP A 208 12.65 11.88 -6.83
CA ASP A 208 13.22 10.67 -7.39
C ASP A 208 12.72 10.38 -8.81
N ARG A 209 13.22 9.32 -9.43
CA ARG A 209 12.90 8.89 -10.79
C ARG A 209 12.63 7.41 -10.85
N GLU A 210 11.65 7.08 -11.68
CA GLU A 210 11.28 5.71 -11.99
C GLU A 210 12.47 4.82 -12.37
N THR A 211 12.67 3.77 -11.58
CA THR A 211 13.72 2.78 -11.77
C THR A 211 13.40 1.79 -12.90
N PHE A 212 14.42 1.06 -13.37
CA PHE A 212 14.22 -0.02 -14.33
C PHE A 212 13.28 -1.12 -13.80
N ASN A 213 13.39 -1.45 -12.51
CA ASN A 213 12.55 -2.47 -11.89
C ASN A 213 11.08 -2.04 -11.87
N TYR A 214 10.80 -0.79 -11.51
CA TYR A 214 9.44 -0.24 -11.55
C TYR A 214 8.85 -0.29 -12.97
N LYS A 215 9.62 0.09 -14.00
CA LYS A 215 9.14 0.07 -15.40
C LYS A 215 8.76 -1.33 -15.91
N ASN A 216 9.33 -2.38 -15.32
CA ASN A 216 9.03 -3.78 -15.67
C ASN A 216 8.15 -4.49 -14.62
N SER A 217 7.61 -3.74 -13.65
CA SER A 217 6.86 -4.32 -12.52
C SER A 217 5.41 -4.65 -12.83
N GLY A 218 4.84 -4.06 -13.89
CA GLY A 218 3.41 -4.06 -14.18
C GLY A 218 2.60 -2.98 -13.46
N TYR A 219 3.23 -2.20 -12.57
CA TYR A 219 2.58 -1.08 -11.85
C TYR A 219 2.77 0.28 -12.53
N MET A 220 3.58 0.33 -13.60
CA MET A 220 3.94 1.58 -14.27
C MET A 220 2.70 2.36 -14.73
N LEU A 221 2.61 3.61 -14.27
CA LEU A 221 1.60 4.54 -14.74
C LEU A 221 2.04 5.24 -16.01
N ARG A 222 1.09 5.40 -16.93
CA ARG A 222 1.29 6.28 -18.09
C ARG A 222 1.21 7.73 -17.64
N ARG A 223 2.07 8.56 -18.21
CA ARG A 223 1.98 10.01 -18.05
C ARG A 223 0.59 10.50 -18.50
N PRO A 224 -0.08 11.40 -17.75
CA PRO A 224 -1.40 11.89 -18.10
C PRO A 224 -1.41 12.60 -19.45
N TYR A 225 -2.42 12.31 -20.27
CA TYR A 225 -2.54 12.82 -21.62
C TYR A 225 -2.73 14.34 -21.66
N GLY A 226 -2.05 15.03 -22.58
CA GLY A 226 -2.21 16.47 -22.79
C GLY A 226 -1.72 17.35 -21.65
N SER A 227 -0.97 16.80 -20.69
CA SER A 227 -0.52 17.50 -19.49
C SER A 227 0.95 17.93 -19.55
N SER A 228 1.23 19.13 -19.04
CA SER A 228 2.59 19.63 -18.80
C SER A 228 2.99 19.41 -17.34
N ILE A 229 2.99 18.14 -16.90
CA ILE A 229 3.44 17.78 -15.55
C ILE A 229 4.94 17.61 -15.47
N ASP A 230 5.48 17.72 -14.27
CA ASP A 230 6.86 17.40 -14.02
C ASP A 230 7.16 15.92 -14.22
N SER A 231 8.45 15.63 -14.42
CA SER A 231 8.95 14.26 -14.41
C SER A 231 9.26 13.84 -12.97
N GLY A 232 8.93 12.62 -12.63
CA GLY A 232 9.17 12.04 -11.31
C GLY A 232 8.62 10.63 -11.26
N GLU A 233 8.34 10.15 -10.05
CA GLU A 233 7.58 8.93 -9.82
C GLU A 233 6.09 9.27 -9.77
N TYR A 234 5.29 8.50 -10.51
CA TYR A 234 3.85 8.71 -10.58
C TYR A 234 3.11 7.69 -9.72
N SER A 235 2.17 8.19 -8.92
CA SER A 235 1.22 7.39 -8.17
C SER A 235 -0.19 7.95 -8.32
N MET A 236 -1.19 7.12 -8.08
CA MET A 236 -2.57 7.57 -7.93
C MET A 236 -3.17 6.97 -6.68
N ILE A 237 -4.04 7.74 -6.03
CA ILE A 237 -4.85 7.25 -4.92
C ILE A 237 -6.32 7.60 -5.11
N SER A 238 -7.22 6.71 -4.70
CA SER A 238 -8.64 6.98 -4.52
C SER A 238 -9.09 6.53 -3.14
N LEU A 239 -10.15 7.14 -2.62
CA LEU A 239 -10.77 6.70 -1.36
C LEU A 239 -11.85 5.66 -1.65
N LEU A 240 -11.92 4.62 -0.83
CA LEU A 240 -13.08 3.72 -0.74
C LEU A 240 -14.12 4.23 0.25
N ASP A 241 -13.67 4.95 1.28
CA ASP A 241 -14.50 5.61 2.29
C ASP A 241 -14.45 7.13 2.13
N ASN A 242 -15.56 7.82 2.41
CA ASN A 242 -15.65 9.26 2.14
C ASN A 242 -14.72 10.12 3.03
N ASP A 243 -14.39 9.63 4.23
CA ASP A 243 -13.53 10.31 5.19
C ASP A 243 -12.52 9.30 5.75
N VAL A 244 -11.23 9.66 5.68
CA VAL A 244 -10.12 8.86 6.19
C VAL A 244 -9.40 9.65 7.26
N LEU A 245 -9.27 9.08 8.45
CA LEU A 245 -8.48 9.71 9.52
C LEU A 245 -7.00 9.53 9.22
N ILE A 246 -6.22 10.60 9.29
CA ILE A 246 -4.76 10.59 9.12
C ILE A 246 -4.06 11.20 10.34
N ASP A 247 -2.84 10.75 10.64
CA ASP A 247 -2.06 11.26 11.78
C ASP A 247 -0.70 11.85 11.39
N SER A 248 -0.04 12.45 12.37
CA SER A 248 1.30 13.07 12.23
C SER A 248 2.43 12.10 11.86
N ARG A 249 2.18 10.79 11.83
CA ARG A 249 3.16 9.76 11.44
C ARG A 249 2.88 9.20 10.05
N GLY A 250 1.87 9.72 9.35
CA GLY A 250 1.48 9.23 8.03
C GLY A 250 0.56 8.02 8.07
N ASN A 251 0.03 7.64 9.24
CA ASN A 251 -0.97 6.59 9.32
C ASN A 251 -2.29 7.08 8.76
N TYR A 252 -3.09 6.13 8.28
CA TYR A 252 -4.45 6.36 7.90
C TYR A 252 -5.37 5.24 8.39
N ASN A 253 -6.62 5.57 8.69
CA ASN A 253 -7.60 4.63 9.20
C ASN A 253 -8.97 4.84 8.51
N PRO A 254 -9.64 3.76 8.05
CA PRO A 254 -9.20 2.36 8.13
C PRO A 254 -8.00 2.01 7.21
N PRO A 255 -7.21 0.96 7.52
CA PRO A 255 -6.03 0.57 6.72
C PRO A 255 -6.31 0.23 5.25
N GLY A 256 -7.56 -0.11 4.94
CA GLY A 256 -8.02 -0.35 3.56
C GLY A 256 -8.81 0.80 2.94
N ALA A 257 -8.78 2.00 3.52
CA ALA A 257 -9.56 3.13 3.01
C ALA A 257 -9.06 3.69 1.66
N LEU A 258 -7.84 3.32 1.25
CA LEU A 258 -7.17 3.84 0.06
C LEU A 258 -6.98 2.74 -0.97
N VAL A 259 -7.26 3.04 -2.24
CA VAL A 259 -6.80 2.25 -3.39
C VAL A 259 -5.62 2.96 -4.02
N LEU A 260 -4.53 2.23 -4.22
CA LEU A 260 -3.28 2.75 -4.74
C LEU A 260 -3.04 2.23 -6.16
N LYS A 261 -2.45 3.07 -7.02
CA LYS A 261 -1.86 2.68 -8.31
C LYS A 261 -0.52 3.37 -8.51
N GLY A 262 0.37 2.80 -9.32
CA GLY A 262 1.68 3.39 -9.60
C GLY A 262 2.74 3.04 -8.57
N HIS A 263 3.65 3.97 -8.31
CA HIS A 263 4.84 3.73 -7.48
C HIS A 263 4.49 3.34 -6.04
N MET A 264 3.59 4.09 -5.38
CA MET A 264 3.14 3.78 -4.02
C MET A 264 2.40 2.44 -3.92
N ALA A 265 1.83 1.95 -5.02
CA ALA A 265 1.21 0.62 -5.08
C ALA A 265 2.22 -0.48 -5.41
N TRP A 266 3.44 -0.15 -5.84
CA TRP A 266 4.51 -1.10 -6.10
C TRP A 266 5.30 -1.44 -4.82
N GLU A 267 5.41 -0.45 -3.93
CA GLU A 267 5.99 -0.53 -2.58
C GLU A 267 5.02 -1.22 -1.59
N HIS A 268 4.89 -2.54 -1.71
CA HIS A 268 4.04 -3.37 -0.83
C HIS A 268 4.71 -3.67 0.52
N ILE A 269 4.43 -4.84 1.11
CA ILE A 269 4.90 -5.28 2.43
C ILE A 269 6.44 -5.24 2.56
N ALA A 270 7.18 -5.45 1.46
CA ALA A 270 8.64 -5.45 1.50
C ALA A 270 9.29 -4.08 1.75
N ASP A 271 8.54 -3.00 1.55
CA ASP A 271 9.01 -1.63 1.71
C ASP A 271 8.40 -0.94 2.93
N LEU A 272 7.57 -1.66 3.70
CA LEU A 272 7.03 -1.13 4.94
C LEU A 272 8.13 -0.86 5.96
N THR A 273 7.98 0.27 6.64
CA THR A 273 8.81 0.68 7.75
C THR A 273 7.96 0.90 9.00
N PRO A 274 8.50 0.68 10.22
CA PRO A 274 7.76 0.94 11.45
C PRO A 274 7.38 2.42 11.55
N LEU A 275 6.13 2.66 11.94
CA LEU A 275 5.51 3.98 11.97
C LEU A 275 6.10 4.92 13.03
N ASP A 276 6.78 4.36 14.02
CA ASP A 276 7.48 5.08 15.10
C ASP A 276 8.98 5.26 14.83
N SER A 277 9.50 4.70 13.73
CA SER A 277 10.91 4.80 13.42
C SER A 277 11.25 6.24 13.00
N LYS A 278 12.23 6.86 13.67
CA LYS A 278 12.80 8.14 13.25
C LYS A 278 13.66 7.92 12.01
N ILE A 279 13.01 7.87 10.85
CA ILE A 279 13.70 7.76 9.56
C ILE A 279 14.30 9.12 9.24
N SER A 280 15.60 9.23 9.48
CA SER A 280 16.39 10.41 9.14
C SER A 280 17.27 10.11 7.95
N LYS A 281 17.55 11.13 7.15
CA LYS A 281 18.54 11.03 6.08
C LYS A 281 19.86 10.52 6.69
N PRO A 282 20.42 9.41 6.17
CA PRO A 282 21.62 8.81 6.73
C PRO A 282 22.84 9.73 6.66
#